data_AF-A0A351GF39-F1
#
_entry.id   AF-A0A351GF39-F1
#
_cell.length_a   1.000
_cell.length_b   1.000
_cell.length_c   1.000
_cell.angle_alpha   90.00
_cell.angle_beta   90.00
_cell.angle_gamma   90.00
#
_symmetry.space_group_name_H-M   'P 1'
#
loop_
_entity.id
_entity.type
_entity.pdbx_description
1 polymer ?
#
loop_
_entity_poly.entity_id
_entity_poly.type
_entity_poly.pdbx_seq_one_letter_code
_entity_poly.pdbx_strand_id
1 'polypeptide(L)' 'MTQFTYKNDDGMYDVEKLNDTGKVAFNYLAEVQAEIKSLTKRIDVLNAAAKTYNDMLQENLDPEALITEEEPEES' A
#
# COMPACT_ATOMS: atom_id res chain seq x y z
N MET A 1 -16.72 18.12 23.30
CA MET A 1 -16.43 16.68 23.15
C MET A 1 -16.46 16.34 21.68
N THR A 2 -15.49 15.57 21.19
CA THR A 2 -15.45 15.14 19.78
C THR A 2 -16.54 14.09 19.55
N GLN A 3 -17.41 14.30 18.55
CA GLN A 3 -18.44 13.32 18.19
C GLN A 3 -17.85 12.29 17.22
N PHE A 4 -17.92 11.01 17.57
CA PHE A 4 -17.48 9.92 16.70
C PHE A 4 -18.58 9.58 15.70
N THR A 5 -18.26 9.66 14.41
CA THR A 5 -19.21 9.39 13.32
C THR A 5 -18.69 8.30 12.40
N TYR A 6 -19.61 7.50 11.88
CA TYR A 6 -19.36 6.50 10.85
C TYR A 6 -20.15 6.86 9.59
N LYS A 7 -19.51 6.90 8.43
CA LYS A 7 -20.15 7.24 7.15
C LYS A 7 -20.12 6.04 6.21
N ASN A 8 -21.26 5.74 5.61
CA ASN A 8 -21.40 4.81 4.48
C ASN A 8 -22.21 5.49 3.35
N ASP A 9 -22.66 4.71 2.38
CA ASP A 9 -23.45 5.21 1.24
C ASP A 9 -24.85 5.73 1.64
N ASP A 10 -25.42 5.22 2.73
CA ASP A 10 -26.74 5.59 3.22
C ASP A 10 -26.74 6.87 4.07
N GLY A 11 -25.59 7.23 4.66
CA GLY A 11 -25.46 8.45 5.43
C GLY A 11 -24.34 8.45 6.46
N MET A 12 -24.48 9.36 7.43
CA MET A 12 -23.55 9.54 8.56
C MET A 12 -24.27 9.21 9.86
N TYR A 13 -23.67 8.32 10.65
CA TYR A 13 -24.21 7.76 11.87
C TYR A 13 -23.39 8.20 13.07
N ASP A 14 -24.07 8.44 14.18
CA ASP A 14 -23.46 8.71 15.48
C ASP A 14 -23.05 7.38 16.13
N VAL A 15 -21.75 7.16 16.31
CA VAL A 15 -21.20 5.91 16.85
C VAL A 15 -21.63 5.70 18.31
N GLU A 16 -21.84 6.77 19.06
CA GLU A 16 -22.24 6.67 20.48
C GLU A 16 -23.64 6.06 20.64
N LYS A 17 -24.47 6.15 19.61
CA LYS A 17 -25.83 5.60 19.58
C LYS A 17 -25.90 4.15 19.07
N LEU A 18 -24.78 3.57 18.66
CA LEU A 18 -24.72 2.16 18.26
C LEU A 18 -24.79 1.23 19.48
N ASN A 19 -25.11 -0.04 19.22
CA ASN A 19 -24.97 -1.09 20.22
C ASN A 19 -23.49 -1.41 20.50
N ASP A 20 -23.23 -2.20 21.54
CA ASP A 20 -21.86 -2.53 21.97
C ASP A 20 -21.05 -3.19 20.86
N THR A 21 -21.65 -4.10 20.11
CA THR A 21 -21.02 -4.74 18.95
C THR A 21 -20.58 -3.72 17.90
N GLY A 22 -21.44 -2.74 17.58
CA GLY A 22 -21.13 -1.69 16.61
C GLY A 22 -20.01 -0.77 17.07
N LYS A 23 -19.98 -0.42 18.36
CA LYS A 23 -18.90 0.39 18.95
C LYS A 23 -17.56 -0.35 18.92
N VAL A 24 -17.55 -1.62 19.29
CA VAL A 24 -16.35 -2.48 19.24
C VAL A 24 -15.85 -2.61 17.79
N ALA A 25 -16.75 -2.87 16.84
CA ALA A 25 -16.39 -2.96 15.43
C ALA A 25 -15.83 -1.64 14.88
N PHE A 26 -16.39 -0.49 15.27
CA PHE A 26 -15.89 0.83 14.87
C PHE A 26 -14.45 1.06 15.33
N ASN A 27 -14.13 0.72 16.58
CA ASN A 27 -12.77 0.86 17.11
C ASN A 27 -11.77 0.01 16.33
N TYR A 28 -12.08 -1.28 16.13
CA TYR A 28 -11.20 -2.16 15.34
C TYR A 28 -11.08 -1.72 13.89
N LEU A 29 -12.16 -1.23 13.28
CA LEU A 29 -12.11 -0.70 11.93
C LEU A 29 -11.16 0.50 11.85
N ALA A 30 -11.22 1.42 12.81
CA ALA A 30 -10.31 2.57 12.87
C ALA A 30 -8.83 2.12 13.01
N GLU A 31 -8.56 1.12 13.84
CA GLU A 31 -7.22 0.54 14.00
C GLU A 31 -6.71 -0.11 12.70
N VAL A 32 -7.54 -0.94 12.06
CA VAL A 32 -7.19 -1.59 10.78
C VAL A 32 -6.92 -0.55 9.69
N GLN A 33 -7.77 0.48 9.58
CA GLN A 33 -7.58 1.56 8.60
C GLN A 33 -6.29 2.35 8.86
N ALA A 34 -5.95 2.59 10.13
CA ALA A 34 -4.71 3.26 10.50
C ALA A 34 -3.48 2.43 10.08
N GLU A 35 -3.50 1.11 10.32
CA GLU A 35 -2.41 0.23 9.94
C GLU A 35 -2.27 0.10 8.42
N ILE A 36 -3.39 -0.04 7.69
CA ILE A 36 -3.37 -0.03 6.21
C ILE A 36 -2.69 1.24 5.71
N LYS A 37 -3.06 2.41 6.23
CA LYS A 37 -2.46 3.69 5.83
C LYS A 37 -0.96 3.75 6.12
N SER A 38 -0.52 3.19 7.26
CA SER A 38 0.89 3.09 7.62
C SER A 38 1.67 2.21 6.63
N LEU A 39 1.12 1.04 6.29
CA LEU A 39 1.72 0.11 5.34
C LEU A 39 1.78 0.69 3.93
N THR A 40 0.70 1.34 3.45
CA THR A 40 0.69 2.01 2.14
C THR A 40 1.80 3.06 2.05
N LYS A 41 1.99 3.87 3.09
CA LYS A 41 3.09 4.85 3.11
C LYS A 41 4.47 4.19 2.95
N ARG A 42 4.68 3.02 3.57
CA ARG A 42 5.93 2.27 3.42
C ARG A 42 6.09 1.73 2.00
N ILE A 43 5.02 1.21 1.41
CA ILE A 43 5.00 0.75 0.02
C ILE A 43 5.36 1.89 -0.93
N ASP A 44 4.80 3.08 -0.74
CA ASP A 44 5.10 4.24 -1.59
C ASP A 44 6.59 4.61 -1.56
N VAL A 45 7.21 4.58 -0.38
CA VAL A 45 8.65 4.82 -0.22
C VAL A 45 9.47 3.75 -0.93
N LEU A 46 9.10 2.47 -0.77
CA LEU A 46 9.79 1.35 -1.41
C LEU A 46 9.67 1.41 -2.93
N ASN A 47 8.50 1.75 -3.47
CA ASN A 47 8.30 1.91 -4.90
C ASN A 47 9.13 3.07 -5.47
N ALA A 48 9.20 4.20 -4.75
CA ALA A 48 10.06 5.31 -5.13
C ALA A 48 11.55 4.90 -5.13
N ALA A 49 11.99 4.19 -4.10
CA ALA A 49 13.37 3.69 -4.03
C ALA A 49 13.68 2.69 -5.14
N ALA A 50 12.78 1.72 -5.39
CA ALA A 50 12.94 0.73 -6.45
C ALA A 50 13.08 1.39 -7.83
N LYS A 51 12.25 2.41 -8.11
CA LYS A 51 12.37 3.20 -9.34
C LYS A 51 13.73 3.89 -9.42
N THR A 52 14.14 4.61 -8.38
CA THR A 52 15.43 5.31 -8.37
C THR A 52 16.61 4.36 -8.59
N TYR A 53 16.63 3.22 -7.90
CA TYR A 53 17.71 2.24 -8.07
C TYR A 53 17.67 1.56 -9.43
N ASN A 54 16.49 1.35 -10.02
CA ASN A 54 16.37 0.87 -11.38
C ASN A 54 16.93 1.87 -12.38
N ASP A 55 16.56 3.15 -12.26
CA ASP A 55 17.08 4.24 -13.10
C ASP A 55 18.61 4.30 -12.99
N MET A 56 19.15 4.27 -11.76
CA MET A 56 20.61 4.22 -11.53
C MET A 56 21.27 2.99 -12.16
N LEU A 57 20.64 1.82 -12.06
CA LEU A 57 21.19 0.61 -12.67
C LEU A 57 21.24 0.74 -14.19
N GLN A 58 20.15 1.20 -14.82
CA GLN A 58 20.06 1.41 -16.26
C GLN A 58 21.11 2.41 -16.77
N GLU A 59 21.34 3.50 -16.04
CA GLU A 59 22.37 4.49 -16.36
C GLU A 59 23.81 3.96 -16.27
N ASN A 60 24.02 2.85 -15.56
CA ASN A 60 25.33 2.25 -15.32
C ASN A 60 25.49 0.88 -15.97
N LEU A 61 24.60 0.51 -16.90
CA LEU A 61 24.76 -0.73 -17.68
C LEU A 61 25.96 -0.61 -18.61
N ASP A 62 26.89 -1.54 -18.48
CA ASP A 62 28.04 -1.68 -19.35
C ASP A 62 27.70 -2.61 -20.53
N PRO A 63 27.86 -2.19 -21.79
CA PRO A 63 27.72 -3.07 -22.94
C PRO A 63 28.61 -4.32 -22.88
N GLU A 64 29.77 -4.26 -22.23
CA GLU A 64 30.65 -5.43 -22.03
C GLU A 64 30.06 -6.44 -21.05
N ALA A 65 29.13 -6.02 -20.18
CA ALA A 65 28.40 -6.90 -19.27
C ALA A 65 27.15 -7.52 -19.90
N LEU A 66 26.84 -7.20 -21.17
CA LEU A 66 25.71 -7.77 -21.89
C LEU A 66 25.99 -9.24 -22.22
N ILE A 67 25.15 -10.13 -21.70
CA ILE A 67 25.16 -11.55 -22.08
C ILE A 67 24.15 -11.72 -23.21
N THR A 68 24.59 -12.19 -24.37
CA THR A 68 23.70 -12.68 -25.43
C THR A 68 23.15 -14.03 -25.03
N GLU A 69 21.83 -14.17 -24.92
CA GLU A 69 21.19 -15.48 -24.85
C GLU A 69 21.43 -16.20 -26.19
N GLU A 70 22.18 -17.30 -26.17
CA GLU A 70 22.31 -18.18 -27.33
C GLU A 70 20.91 -18.74 -27.64
N GLU A 71 20.37 -18.42 -28.83
CA GLU A 71 19.20 -19.11 -29.36
C GLU A 71 19.51 -20.61 -29.33
N PRO A 72 18.65 -21.47 -28.75
CA PRO A 72 18.91 -22.90 -28.73
C PRO A 72 19.05 -23.37 -30.18
N GLU A 73 20.22 -23.88 -30.55
CA GLU A 73 20.43 -24.54 -31.83
C GLU A 73 19.38 -25.67 -31.95
N GLU A 74 18.36 -25.45 -32.79
CA GLU A 74 17.44 -26.50 -33.19
C GLU A 74 18.26 -27.63 -33.82
N SER A 75 18.19 -28.81 -33.18
CA SER A 75 18.98 -30.01 -33.47
C SER A 75 18.47 -30.77 -34.69
#